data_AF-A0AAV6NQX9-F1
#
_entry.id   AF-A0AAV6NQX9-F1
#
_cell.length_a   1.000
_cell.length_b   1.000
_cell.length_c   1.000
_cell.angle_alpha   90.00
_cell.angle_beta   90.00
_cell.angle_gamma   90.00
#
_symmetry.space_group_name_H-M   'P 1'
#
loop_
_entity.id
_entity.type
_entity.pdbx_description
1 polymer ?
#
loop_
_entity_poly.entity_id
_entity_poly.type
_entity_poly.pdbx_seq_one_letter_code
_entity_poly.pdbx_strand_id
1 'polypeptide(L)'
;MSVCSSSSSSSSGGYLGSAKAWIVHGIVAGITIGAAIGARAYLGRSRKFRSRVVGIIPARFASSRFQGKPLVEILGKPMIQRTWERAKMATTLDCVVVATDDAKIAQCCKGFGADFVMTSESCRNGTERCNEALQKLEKKYDIVVNIQGDEPLIEPEIIDGIVKALQAAPDAVFSTAVTSLKPEDAFDPNRVKCVVDNHGYAIYFSRGLIPFNKSGKVNLQYPYLLHLGIQSFDSKFLSIYPELQSTPLQLEEDLEQLKVLEHGYKMKVIKVDHEAHGVDVPGDVEKIESFMNDRNLS
;
A
#
# COMPACT_ATOMS: atom_id res chain seq x y z
N MET A 1 15.47 -59.35 -65.48
CA MET A 1 16.80 -58.81 -65.12
C MET A 1 16.67 -58.09 -63.79
N SER A 2 17.51 -58.48 -62.82
CA SER A 2 17.73 -57.97 -61.43
C SER A 2 16.50 -57.78 -60.52
N VAL A 3 16.18 -58.63 -59.52
CA VAL A 3 16.92 -59.17 -58.33
C VAL A 3 16.82 -58.26 -57.09
N CYS A 4 16.04 -58.75 -56.11
CA CYS A 4 16.12 -58.67 -54.62
C CYS A 4 16.10 -57.27 -53.93
N SER A 5 15.56 -57.06 -52.71
CA SER A 5 15.46 -57.91 -51.51
C SER A 5 14.37 -57.41 -50.52
N SER A 6 13.88 -58.36 -49.71
CA SER A 6 13.31 -58.33 -48.33
C SER A 6 13.52 -57.05 -47.47
N SER A 7 12.66 -56.63 -46.53
CA SER A 7 12.08 -57.38 -45.39
C SER A 7 11.08 -56.50 -44.61
N SER A 8 10.20 -57.18 -43.88
CA SER A 8 9.23 -56.69 -42.87
C SER A 8 9.86 -56.09 -41.61
N SER A 9 9.22 -55.10 -40.98
CA SER A 9 8.77 -55.19 -39.57
C SER A 9 8.09 -53.90 -39.08
N SER A 10 6.99 -54.11 -38.36
CA SER A 10 6.26 -53.16 -37.52
C SER A 10 7.07 -52.71 -36.30
N SER A 11 6.98 -51.45 -35.90
CA SER A 11 6.89 -51.11 -34.47
C SER A 11 6.41 -49.67 -34.25
N SER A 12 5.48 -49.58 -33.30
CA SER A 12 4.86 -48.42 -32.69
C SER A 12 5.86 -47.41 -32.13
N GLY A 13 5.84 -46.18 -32.65
CA GLY A 13 6.51 -45.03 -32.05
C GLY A 13 5.68 -44.45 -30.91
N GLY A 14 6.06 -44.76 -29.67
CA GLY A 14 5.55 -44.12 -28.47
C GLY A 14 6.13 -42.71 -28.31
N TYR A 15 5.24 -41.74 -28.04
CA TYR A 15 5.61 -40.41 -27.58
C TYR A 15 6.24 -40.51 -26.18
N LEU A 16 7.57 -40.41 -26.10
CA LEU A 16 8.29 -40.25 -24.84
C LEU A 16 8.30 -38.75 -24.48
N GLY A 17 7.22 -38.30 -23.83
CA GLY A 17 7.18 -36.99 -23.17
C GLY A 17 8.14 -36.98 -22.00
N SER A 18 9.14 -36.09 -22.07
CA SER A 18 10.13 -35.86 -21.02
C SER A 18 9.44 -35.25 -19.79
N ALA A 19 8.93 -36.11 -18.92
CA ALA A 19 8.59 -35.78 -17.55
C ALA A 19 9.90 -35.55 -16.77
N LYS A 20 10.47 -34.35 -16.87
CA LYS A 20 11.50 -33.93 -15.90
C LYS A 20 10.81 -33.60 -14.58
N ALA A 21 10.82 -34.63 -13.75
CA ALA A 21 10.53 -34.63 -12.33
C ALA A 21 11.08 -33.36 -11.65
N TRP A 22 10.19 -32.66 -10.96
CA TRP A 22 10.55 -31.72 -9.90
C TRP A 22 11.17 -32.54 -8.76
N ILE A 23 12.49 -32.74 -8.83
CA ILE A 23 13.26 -33.20 -7.68
C ILE A 23 13.34 -32.03 -6.73
N VAL A 24 12.43 -32.06 -5.75
CA VAL A 24 12.44 -31.25 -4.53
C VAL A 24 13.79 -31.44 -3.85
N HIS A 25 14.69 -30.48 -4.02
CA HIS A 25 15.77 -30.27 -3.06
C HIS A 25 15.18 -29.48 -1.90
N GLY A 26 14.65 -30.23 -0.92
CA GLY A 26 14.52 -29.71 0.42
C GLY A 26 15.91 -29.35 0.94
N ILE A 27 16.11 -28.08 1.25
CA ILE A 27 16.77 -27.51 2.44
C ILE A 27 16.79 -25.99 2.23
N VAL A 28 15.75 -25.31 2.70
CA VAL A 28 15.85 -23.98 3.33
C VAL A 28 14.86 -23.98 4.50
N ALA A 29 15.13 -24.81 5.51
CA ALA A 29 14.38 -24.83 6.76
C ALA A 29 14.98 -23.87 7.82
N GLY A 30 15.68 -22.82 7.39
CA GLY A 30 16.47 -21.95 8.28
C GLY A 30 15.92 -20.53 8.51
N ILE A 31 15.04 -20.01 7.64
CA ILE A 31 14.69 -18.57 7.65
C ILE A 31 13.22 -18.32 8.03
N THR A 32 12.32 -19.26 7.79
CA THR A 32 10.89 -19.12 8.15
C THR A 32 10.63 -19.15 9.66
N ILE A 33 11.52 -19.77 10.44
CA ILE A 33 11.38 -19.85 11.90
C ILE A 33 11.59 -18.48 12.55
N GLY A 34 12.51 -17.64 12.05
CA GLY A 34 12.79 -16.32 12.63
C GLY A 34 11.64 -15.32 12.49
N ALA A 35 11.05 -15.22 11.31
CA ALA A 35 9.93 -14.30 11.04
C ALA A 35 8.65 -14.72 11.79
N ALA A 36 8.32 -16.02 11.81
CA ALA A 36 7.16 -16.53 12.53
C ALA A 36 7.31 -16.41 14.06
N ILE A 37 8.54 -16.59 14.60
CA ILE A 37 8.85 -16.32 16.01
C ILE A 37 8.75 -14.82 16.31
N GLY A 38 9.26 -13.95 15.43
CA GLY A 38 9.15 -12.50 15.57
C GLY A 38 7.71 -11.99 15.61
N ALA A 39 6.86 -12.47 14.69
CA ALA A 39 5.44 -12.13 14.67
C ALA A 39 4.70 -12.64 15.93
N ARG A 40 4.95 -13.89 16.35
CA ARG A 40 4.37 -14.43 17.61
C ARG A 40 4.85 -13.68 18.86
N ALA A 41 6.14 -13.34 18.93
CA ALA A 41 6.71 -12.60 20.05
C ALA A 41 6.17 -11.16 20.13
N TYR A 42 5.95 -10.53 18.97
CA TYR A 42 5.36 -9.20 18.87
C TYR A 42 3.89 -9.18 19.35
N LEU A 43 3.11 -10.20 19.01
CA LEU A 43 1.69 -10.31 19.35
C LEU A 43 1.43 -10.72 20.81
N GLY A 44 2.41 -11.30 21.52
CA GLY A 44 2.24 -11.86 22.86
C GLY A 44 2.28 -10.87 24.04
N ARG A 45 2.52 -9.56 23.80
CA ARG A 45 2.56 -8.55 24.88
C ARG A 45 1.19 -7.89 25.03
N SER A 46 0.69 -7.79 26.26
CA SER A 46 -0.45 -6.93 26.60
C SER A 46 -0.19 -5.52 26.08
N ARG A 47 -0.97 -5.10 25.07
CA ARG A 47 -0.78 -3.82 24.40
C ARG A 47 -1.51 -2.74 25.17
N LYS A 48 -0.72 -1.82 25.75
CA LYS A 48 -1.22 -0.50 26.17
C LYS A 48 -2.03 0.10 25.01
N PHE A 49 -3.15 0.75 25.33
CA PHE A 49 -3.97 1.44 24.34
C PHE A 49 -3.12 2.43 23.52
N ARG A 50 -3.30 2.41 22.20
CA ARG A 50 -2.54 3.23 21.25
C ARG A 50 -3.12 4.64 21.22
N SER A 51 -2.66 5.49 22.12
CA SER A 51 -3.25 6.80 22.38
C SER A 51 -2.72 7.92 21.51
N ARG A 52 -1.42 7.92 21.20
CA ARG A 52 -0.78 9.02 20.48
C ARG A 52 -0.60 8.69 19.01
N VAL A 53 -0.96 9.62 18.14
CA VAL A 53 -1.06 9.42 16.70
C VAL A 53 -0.40 10.59 15.97
N VAL A 54 0.51 10.29 15.05
CA VAL A 54 1.11 11.29 14.15
C VAL A 54 0.73 10.99 12.71
N GLY A 55 0.28 12.00 11.98
CA GLY A 55 0.20 11.97 10.52
C GLY A 55 1.53 12.36 9.91
N ILE A 56 2.06 11.54 9.01
CA ILE A 56 3.28 11.83 8.26
C ILE A 56 2.93 11.82 6.78
N ILE A 57 3.24 12.92 6.09
CA ILE A 57 3.06 13.07 4.65
C ILE A 57 4.42 12.92 3.98
N PRO A 58 4.79 11.73 3.44
CA PRO A 58 6.03 11.58 2.71
C PRO A 58 5.97 12.32 1.36
N ALA A 59 6.99 13.13 1.09
CA ALA A 59 7.08 13.93 -0.14
C ALA A 59 8.50 13.87 -0.72
N ARG A 60 8.61 13.48 -1.99
CA ARG A 60 9.86 13.46 -2.75
C ARG A 60 9.76 14.37 -3.95
N PHE A 61 10.85 15.06 -4.25
CA PHE A 61 10.92 15.87 -5.48
C PHE A 61 11.18 14.98 -6.71
N ALA A 62 12.05 13.98 -6.55
CA ALA A 62 12.44 13.04 -7.60
C ALA A 62 11.39 11.92 -7.77
N SER A 63 10.33 12.19 -8.52
CA SER A 63 9.45 11.16 -9.10
C SER A 63 9.74 11.05 -10.60
N SER A 64 9.95 9.83 -11.10
CA SER A 64 10.26 9.57 -12.50
C SER A 64 9.07 9.82 -13.44
N ARG A 65 7.84 9.73 -12.92
CA ARG A 65 6.59 9.93 -13.68
C ARG A 65 6.10 11.37 -13.63
N PHE A 66 6.37 12.07 -12.53
CA PHE A 66 5.92 13.45 -12.33
C PHE A 66 6.90 14.19 -11.42
N GLN A 67 7.95 14.76 -12.00
CA GLN A 67 8.96 15.49 -11.25
C GLN A 67 8.35 16.73 -10.58
N GLY A 68 8.68 16.95 -9.30
CA GLY A 68 8.14 18.08 -8.54
C GLY A 68 6.65 17.97 -8.22
N LYS A 69 6.03 16.79 -8.40
CA LYS A 69 4.61 16.52 -8.14
C LYS A 69 4.07 17.19 -6.86
N PRO A 70 4.72 17.08 -5.67
CA PRO A 70 4.20 17.71 -4.44
C PRO A 70 4.04 19.24 -4.52
N LEU A 71 4.77 19.91 -5.41
CA LEU A 71 4.78 21.37 -5.57
C LEU A 71 3.88 21.86 -6.70
N VAL A 72 3.22 20.97 -7.42
CA VAL A 72 2.27 21.32 -8.47
C VAL A 72 1.12 22.09 -7.84
N GLU A 73 0.71 23.19 -8.48
CA GLU A 73 -0.40 24.00 -8.00
C GLU A 73 -1.74 23.37 -8.36
N ILE A 74 -2.65 23.40 -7.40
CA ILE A 74 -4.06 23.02 -7.54
C ILE A 74 -4.87 24.19 -7.00
N LEU A 75 -5.54 24.92 -7.89
CA LEU A 75 -6.25 26.17 -7.58
C LEU A 75 -5.39 27.14 -6.76
N GLY A 76 -4.15 27.37 -7.20
CA GLY A 76 -3.23 28.35 -6.61
C GLY A 76 -2.56 27.94 -5.29
N LYS A 77 -2.72 26.69 -4.83
CA LYS A 77 -1.95 26.14 -3.70
C LYS A 77 -1.16 24.90 -4.13
N PRO A 78 0.07 24.70 -3.63
CA PRO A 78 0.81 23.46 -3.84
C PRO A 78 0.02 22.24 -3.38
N MET A 79 0.07 21.14 -4.13
CA MET A 79 -0.64 19.90 -3.81
C MET A 79 -0.32 19.41 -2.40
N ILE A 80 0.95 19.48 -1.97
CA ILE A 80 1.35 19.10 -0.61
C ILE A 80 0.66 19.93 0.47
N GLN A 81 0.39 21.21 0.21
CA GLN A 81 -0.36 22.07 1.13
C GLN A 81 -1.82 21.62 1.22
N ARG A 82 -2.46 21.27 0.09
CA ARG A 82 -3.83 20.74 0.05
C ARG A 82 -3.96 19.50 0.92
N THR A 83 -3.08 18.53 0.72
CA THR A 83 -3.04 17.28 1.51
C THR A 83 -2.83 17.57 3.00
N TRP A 84 -1.91 18.47 3.35
CA TRP A 84 -1.65 18.86 4.74
C TRP A 84 -2.84 19.56 5.41
N GLU A 85 -3.50 20.50 4.72
CA GLU A 85 -4.68 21.20 5.23
C GLU A 85 -5.82 20.20 5.53
N ARG A 86 -6.06 19.25 4.62
CA ARG A 86 -7.04 18.17 4.81
C ARG A 86 -6.65 17.25 5.98
N ALA A 87 -5.42 16.78 6.01
CA ALA A 87 -4.94 15.90 7.09
C ALA A 87 -5.08 16.54 8.48
N LYS A 88 -4.84 17.85 8.60
CA LYS A 88 -5.00 18.58 9.86
C LYS A 88 -6.43 18.66 10.39
N MET A 89 -7.43 18.41 9.55
CA MET A 89 -8.83 18.38 9.98
C MET A 89 -9.20 17.05 10.66
N ALA A 90 -8.34 16.02 10.57
CA ALA A 90 -8.58 14.73 11.22
C ALA A 90 -8.51 14.87 12.74
N THR A 91 -9.51 14.33 13.44
CA THR A 91 -9.67 14.50 14.89
C THR A 91 -8.78 13.58 15.72
N THR A 92 -8.28 12.52 15.11
CA THR A 92 -7.46 11.50 15.78
C THR A 92 -5.96 11.80 15.76
N LEU A 93 -5.50 12.77 14.96
CA LEU A 93 -4.08 13.11 14.84
C LEU A 93 -3.67 14.13 15.91
N ASP A 94 -2.63 13.84 16.69
CA ASP A 94 -2.04 14.81 17.62
C ASP A 94 -1.20 15.86 16.89
N CYS A 95 -0.61 15.49 15.74
CA CYS A 95 0.06 16.40 14.82
C CYS A 95 0.17 15.83 13.41
N VAL A 96 0.51 16.69 12.45
CA VAL A 96 0.79 16.35 11.06
C VAL A 96 2.13 16.95 10.66
N VAL A 97 3.02 16.12 10.13
CA VAL A 97 4.35 16.54 9.67
C VAL A 97 4.60 16.10 8.22
N VAL A 98 5.31 16.91 7.44
CA VAL A 98 5.78 16.53 6.11
C VAL A 98 7.17 15.90 6.22
N ALA A 99 7.38 14.72 5.66
CA ALA A 99 8.69 14.07 5.64
C ALA A 99 9.28 14.17 4.22
N THR A 100 10.38 14.90 4.06
CA THR A 100 10.97 15.15 2.73
C THR A 100 12.48 15.10 2.74
N ASP A 101 13.09 14.78 1.60
CA ASP A 101 14.53 14.88 1.35
C ASP A 101 14.91 16.19 0.65
N ASP A 102 13.94 16.96 0.17
CA ASP A 102 14.18 18.09 -0.72
C ASP A 102 13.99 19.44 -0.02
N ALA A 103 14.97 20.32 -0.18
CA ALA A 103 14.97 21.65 0.45
C ALA A 103 13.89 22.59 -0.11
N LYS A 104 13.47 22.43 -1.38
CA LYS A 104 12.38 23.24 -1.96
C LYS A 104 11.04 22.85 -1.37
N ILE A 105 10.80 21.55 -1.18
CA ILE A 105 9.60 21.05 -0.48
C ILE A 105 9.58 21.56 0.96
N ALA A 106 10.71 21.47 1.67
CA ALA A 106 10.82 22.00 3.03
C ALA A 106 10.55 23.53 3.09
N GLN A 107 11.08 24.29 2.13
CA GLN A 107 10.84 25.73 2.06
C GLN A 107 9.37 26.06 1.74
N CYS A 108 8.74 25.27 0.87
CA CYS A 108 7.30 25.35 0.60
C CYS A 108 6.49 25.12 1.88
N CYS A 109 6.79 24.06 2.65
CA CYS A 109 6.15 23.74 3.92
C CYS A 109 6.24 24.89 4.94
N LYS A 110 7.40 25.54 5.05
CA LYS A 110 7.55 26.75 5.88
C LYS A 110 6.61 27.87 5.46
N GLY A 111 6.38 28.04 4.16
CA GLY A 111 5.54 29.11 3.61
C GLY A 111 4.08 29.03 4.07
N PHE A 112 3.55 27.83 4.31
CA PHE A 112 2.19 27.62 4.81
C PHE A 112 2.11 27.13 6.27
N GLY A 113 3.24 27.15 6.99
CA GLY A 113 3.30 26.83 8.42
C GLY A 113 3.17 25.34 8.76
N ALA A 114 3.55 24.44 7.85
CA ALA A 114 3.63 23.01 8.15
C ALA A 114 4.95 22.64 8.83
N ASP A 115 4.83 21.83 9.88
CA ASP A 115 5.97 21.12 10.45
C ASP A 115 6.52 20.13 9.42
N PHE A 116 7.84 20.02 9.34
CA PHE A 116 8.50 19.09 8.44
C PHE A 116 9.74 18.45 9.07
N VAL A 117 10.10 17.27 8.57
CA VAL A 117 11.28 16.52 8.97
C VAL A 117 12.10 16.21 7.71
N MET A 118 13.37 16.62 7.73
CA MET A 118 14.31 16.21 6.70
C MET A 118 14.64 14.72 6.86
N THR A 119 14.46 13.95 5.79
CA THR A 119 14.69 12.51 5.68
C THR A 119 15.71 12.22 4.60
N SER A 120 16.30 11.02 4.62
CA SER A 120 17.31 10.60 3.68
C SER A 120 16.71 10.28 2.31
N GLU A 121 17.44 10.60 1.25
CA GLU A 121 17.18 10.14 -0.12
C GLU A 121 17.26 8.60 -0.23
N SER A 122 17.95 7.93 0.71
CA SER A 122 18.10 6.47 0.73
C SER A 122 16.83 5.71 1.12
N CYS A 123 15.81 6.39 1.66
CA CYS A 123 14.52 5.76 1.92
C CYS A 123 13.98 5.17 0.61
N ARG A 124 13.64 3.87 0.60
CA ARG A 124 13.19 3.21 -0.64
C ARG A 124 11.77 3.62 -1.02
N ASN A 125 10.92 3.84 -0.03
CA ASN A 125 9.52 4.21 -0.23
C ASN A 125 8.97 5.18 0.82
N GLY A 126 7.66 5.47 0.74
CA GLY A 126 6.95 6.33 1.70
C GLY A 126 6.93 5.73 3.11
N THR A 127 6.80 4.41 3.22
CA THR A 127 6.76 3.71 4.52
C THR A 127 8.07 3.85 5.30
N GLU A 128 9.21 3.64 4.63
CA GLU A 128 10.54 3.84 5.24
C GLU A 128 10.80 5.29 5.61
N ARG A 129 10.32 6.22 4.77
CA ARG A 129 10.40 7.65 5.05
C ARG A 129 9.61 8.04 6.29
N CYS A 130 8.42 7.47 6.46
CA CYS A 130 7.64 7.63 7.69
C CYS A 130 8.38 7.06 8.91
N ASN A 131 9.04 5.90 8.77
CA ASN A 131 9.87 5.35 9.84
C ASN A 131 11.04 6.27 10.21
N GLU A 132 11.80 6.76 9.22
CA GLU A 132 12.92 7.67 9.49
C GLU A 132 12.44 8.99 10.12
N ALA A 133 11.33 9.54 9.64
CA ALA A 133 10.72 10.73 10.22
C ALA A 133 10.30 10.49 11.68
N LEU A 134 9.66 9.36 11.97
CA LEU A 134 9.27 8.97 13.34
C LEU A 134 10.47 8.93 14.29
N GLN A 135 11.62 8.41 13.85
CA GLN A 135 12.85 8.34 14.67
C GLN A 135 13.43 9.74 14.99
N LYS A 136 13.13 10.74 14.16
CA LYS A 136 13.61 12.12 14.32
C LYS A 136 12.66 13.01 15.12
N LEU A 137 11.43 12.56 15.38
CA LEU A 137 10.47 13.31 16.19
C LEU A 137 10.81 13.18 17.69
N GLU A 138 10.78 14.30 18.41
CA GLU A 138 11.07 14.33 19.85
C GLU A 138 10.01 13.58 20.69
N LYS A 139 8.75 13.66 20.24
CA LYS A 139 7.61 13.02 20.90
C LYS A 139 7.47 11.57 20.45
N LYS A 140 7.09 10.70 21.39
CA LYS A 140 6.74 9.31 21.10
C LYS A 140 5.28 9.20 20.69
N TYR A 141 5.03 8.42 19.64
CA TYR A 141 3.71 8.10 19.11
C TYR A 141 3.48 6.59 19.11
N ASP A 142 2.24 6.17 19.32
CA ASP A 142 1.83 4.76 19.29
C ASP A 142 1.38 4.33 17.88
N ILE A 143 0.83 5.27 17.10
CA ILE A 143 0.39 5.08 15.71
C ILE A 143 1.03 6.14 14.81
N VAL A 144 1.43 5.71 13.62
CA VAL A 144 1.83 6.58 12.52
C VAL A 144 0.88 6.40 11.36
N VAL A 145 0.27 7.48 10.87
CA VAL A 145 -0.49 7.48 9.62
C VAL A 145 0.42 7.94 8.49
N ASN A 146 0.65 7.06 7.51
CA ASN A 146 1.28 7.39 6.25
C ASN A 146 0.21 7.96 5.30
N ILE A 147 0.21 9.28 5.13
CA ILE A 147 -0.77 10.03 4.34
C ILE A 147 -0.11 10.37 3.01
N GLN A 148 -0.61 9.82 1.91
CA GLN A 148 0.04 10.02 0.61
C GLN A 148 0.00 11.50 0.20
N GLY A 149 1.16 12.05 -0.18
CA GLY A 149 1.29 13.47 -0.54
C GLY A 149 0.54 13.88 -1.81
N ASP A 150 0.08 12.89 -2.59
CA ASP A 150 -0.62 13.04 -3.87
C ASP A 150 -2.13 12.80 -3.81
N GLU A 151 -2.69 12.78 -2.60
CA GLU A 151 -4.13 12.77 -2.34
C GLU A 151 -4.60 14.12 -1.77
N PRO A 152 -4.66 15.19 -2.59
CA PRO A 152 -5.02 16.53 -2.12
C PRO A 152 -6.45 16.63 -1.58
N LEU A 153 -7.29 15.64 -1.87
CA LEU A 153 -8.70 15.56 -1.46
C LEU A 153 -8.97 14.49 -0.40
N ILE A 154 -7.93 13.96 0.26
CA ILE A 154 -8.11 12.97 1.32
C ILE A 154 -9.16 13.43 2.33
N GLU A 155 -10.08 12.54 2.68
CA GLU A 155 -11.12 12.81 3.67
C GLU A 155 -10.60 12.57 5.10
N PRO A 156 -10.71 13.57 6.00
CA PRO A 156 -10.31 13.44 7.40
C PRO A 156 -10.92 12.24 8.10
N GLU A 157 -12.16 11.89 7.75
CA GLU A 157 -12.92 10.79 8.31
C GLU A 157 -12.29 9.43 7.97
N ILE A 158 -11.62 9.31 6.82
CA ILE A 158 -10.89 8.09 6.43
C ILE A 158 -9.66 7.93 7.31
N ILE A 159 -8.90 9.02 7.53
CA ILE A 159 -7.76 9.04 8.47
C ILE A 159 -8.22 8.60 9.86
N ASP A 160 -9.29 9.22 10.37
CA ASP A 160 -9.85 8.89 11.68
C ASP A 160 -10.33 7.44 11.76
N GLY A 161 -10.94 6.94 10.68
CA GLY A 161 -11.41 5.56 10.58
C GLY A 161 -10.29 4.53 10.70
N ILE A 162 -9.20 4.69 9.94
CA ILE A 162 -8.10 3.72 9.96
C ILE A 162 -7.37 3.73 11.31
N VAL A 163 -7.20 4.91 11.93
CA VAL A 163 -6.61 5.04 13.25
C VAL A 163 -7.47 4.31 14.29
N LYS A 164 -8.78 4.57 14.33
CA LYS A 164 -9.71 3.90 15.24
C LYS A 164 -9.74 2.39 15.01
N ALA A 165 -9.69 1.94 13.76
CA ALA A 165 -9.64 0.53 13.42
C ALA A 165 -8.37 -0.15 13.96
N LEU A 166 -7.23 0.53 13.89
CA LEU A 166 -5.99 0.03 14.47
C LEU A 166 -6.04 0.06 16.00
N GLN A 167 -6.57 1.11 16.62
CA GLN A 167 -6.75 1.17 18.08
C GLN A 167 -7.62 0.02 18.60
N ALA A 168 -8.68 -0.35 17.88
CA ALA A 168 -9.59 -1.44 18.22
C ALA A 168 -9.03 -2.84 17.90
N ALA A 169 -7.96 -2.95 17.11
CA ALA A 169 -7.34 -4.22 16.70
C ALA A 169 -5.91 -4.35 17.26
N PRO A 170 -5.76 -4.71 18.56
CA PRO A 170 -4.45 -4.84 19.18
C PRO A 170 -3.61 -5.97 18.59
N ASP A 171 -4.19 -6.92 17.84
CA ASP A 171 -3.47 -7.97 17.12
C ASP A 171 -3.06 -7.57 15.70
N ALA A 172 -3.57 -6.44 15.18
CA ALA A 172 -3.13 -5.85 13.92
C ALA A 172 -1.91 -4.96 14.12
N VAL A 173 -1.08 -4.85 13.09
CA VAL A 173 0.08 -3.92 13.07
C VAL A 173 -0.12 -2.75 12.12
N PHE A 174 -1.19 -2.84 11.35
CA PHE A 174 -1.47 -2.04 10.18
C PHE A 174 -2.99 -1.92 10.03
N SER A 175 -3.47 -0.77 9.57
CA SER A 175 -4.81 -0.65 9.04
C SER A 175 -4.86 0.23 7.79
N THR A 176 -5.87 -0.01 6.94
CA THR A 176 -6.10 0.73 5.70
C THR A 176 -7.60 0.80 5.39
N ALA A 177 -7.95 1.51 4.32
CA ALA A 177 -9.31 1.67 3.84
C ALA A 177 -9.50 1.08 2.44
N VAL A 178 -10.73 0.64 2.19
CA VAL A 178 -11.21 0.25 0.87
C VAL A 178 -12.54 0.93 0.57
N THR A 179 -12.78 1.19 -0.71
CA THR A 179 -14.08 1.66 -1.24
C THR A 179 -14.64 0.64 -2.24
N SER A 180 -15.86 0.87 -2.72
CA SER A 180 -16.42 0.06 -3.81
C SER A 180 -15.66 0.30 -5.11
N LEU A 181 -15.23 -0.78 -5.76
CA LEU A 181 -14.60 -0.72 -7.08
C LEU A 181 -15.67 -0.48 -8.15
N LYS A 182 -15.46 0.51 -9.02
CA LYS A 182 -16.34 0.74 -10.18
C LYS A 182 -16.16 -0.39 -11.21
N PRO A 183 -17.22 -0.92 -11.83
CA PRO A 183 -17.10 -2.05 -12.77
C PRO A 183 -16.12 -1.81 -13.94
N GLU A 184 -16.03 -0.59 -14.42
CA GLU A 184 -15.10 -0.16 -15.48
C GLU A 184 -13.62 -0.27 -15.06
N ASP A 185 -13.33 -0.17 -13.77
CA ASP A 185 -11.99 -0.27 -13.19
C ASP A 185 -11.55 -1.72 -12.91
N ALA A 186 -12.42 -2.71 -13.17
CA ALA A 186 -12.22 -4.11 -12.76
C ALA A 186 -10.88 -4.71 -13.20
N PHE A 187 -10.46 -4.39 -14.43
CA PHE A 187 -9.24 -4.92 -15.05
C PHE A 187 -8.10 -3.90 -15.12
N ASP A 188 -8.25 -2.71 -14.53
CA ASP A 188 -7.16 -1.75 -14.46
C ASP A 188 -6.12 -2.21 -13.41
N PRO A 189 -4.85 -2.47 -13.80
CA PRO A 189 -3.81 -2.88 -12.86
C PRO A 189 -3.35 -1.77 -11.91
N ASN A 190 -3.70 -0.50 -12.17
CA ASN A 190 -3.45 0.61 -11.25
C ASN A 190 -4.48 0.67 -10.12
N ARG A 191 -5.65 0.04 -10.31
CA ARG A 191 -6.72 -0.05 -9.32
C ARG A 191 -6.52 -1.31 -8.49
N VAL A 192 -5.84 -1.19 -7.36
CA VAL A 192 -5.50 -2.35 -6.51
C VAL A 192 -6.75 -2.88 -5.81
N LYS A 193 -7.06 -4.16 -6.02
CA LYS A 193 -8.18 -4.84 -5.35
C LYS A 193 -7.75 -5.39 -4.00
N CYS A 194 -8.67 -5.46 -3.05
CA CYS A 194 -8.47 -6.09 -1.76
C CYS A 194 -9.58 -7.09 -1.47
N VAL A 195 -9.24 -8.24 -0.89
CA VAL A 195 -10.21 -9.17 -0.29
C VAL A 195 -10.00 -9.22 1.22
N VAL A 196 -11.10 -9.26 1.96
CA VAL A 196 -11.12 -9.22 3.43
C VAL A 196 -11.87 -10.41 3.99
N ASP A 197 -11.49 -10.85 5.18
CA ASP A 197 -12.22 -11.89 5.91
C ASP A 197 -13.49 -11.34 6.59
N ASN A 198 -14.25 -12.25 7.20
CA ASN A 198 -15.48 -11.91 7.93
C ASN A 198 -15.24 -11.07 9.20
N HIS A 199 -13.98 -10.93 9.63
CA HIS A 199 -13.57 -10.11 10.75
C HIS A 199 -12.95 -8.79 10.28
N GLY A 200 -12.94 -8.49 8.99
CA GLY A 200 -12.38 -7.25 8.43
C GLY A 200 -10.86 -7.19 8.47
N TYR A 201 -10.17 -8.34 8.42
CA TYR A 201 -8.74 -8.39 8.16
C TYR A 201 -8.48 -8.63 6.67
N ALA A 202 -7.44 -8.01 6.12
CA ALA A 202 -7.03 -8.27 4.75
C ALA A 202 -6.60 -9.73 4.59
N ILE A 203 -7.13 -10.40 3.57
CA ILE A 203 -6.69 -11.72 3.12
C ILE A 203 -5.59 -11.53 2.06
N TYR A 204 -5.83 -10.66 1.07
CA TYR A 204 -4.91 -10.44 -0.05
C TYR A 204 -5.17 -9.11 -0.77
N PHE A 205 -4.15 -8.60 -1.43
CA PHE A 205 -4.20 -7.45 -2.34
C PHE A 205 -3.68 -7.87 -3.70
N SER A 206 -4.29 -7.39 -4.79
CA SER A 206 -3.86 -7.75 -6.14
C SER A 206 -4.17 -6.66 -7.15
N ARG A 207 -3.31 -6.53 -8.16
CA ARG A 207 -3.61 -5.77 -9.38
C ARG A 207 -4.59 -6.52 -10.27
N GLY A 208 -4.73 -7.84 -10.12
CA GLY A 208 -5.76 -8.66 -10.76
C GLY A 208 -7.13 -8.54 -10.10
N LEU A 209 -8.20 -8.86 -10.84
CA LEU A 209 -9.56 -8.87 -10.29
C LEU A 209 -9.73 -10.00 -9.28
N ILE A 210 -9.97 -9.65 -8.01
CA ILE A 210 -10.19 -10.59 -6.92
C ILE A 210 -11.45 -10.23 -6.10
N PRO A 211 -12.26 -11.22 -5.68
CA PRO A 211 -12.14 -12.63 -6.04
C PRO A 211 -12.59 -12.87 -7.49
N PHE A 212 -11.89 -13.76 -8.19
CA PHE A 212 -12.31 -14.18 -9.51
C PHE A 212 -13.40 -15.25 -9.40
N ASN A 213 -14.35 -15.26 -10.34
CA ASN A 213 -15.46 -16.21 -10.34
C ASN A 213 -15.39 -17.17 -11.54
N LYS A 214 -16.06 -18.32 -11.43
CA LYS A 214 -16.03 -19.38 -12.45
C LYS A 214 -16.53 -18.93 -13.82
N SER A 215 -17.35 -17.88 -13.90
CA SER A 215 -17.87 -17.39 -15.18
C SER A 215 -16.81 -16.65 -16.00
N GLY A 216 -15.69 -16.26 -15.39
CA GLY A 216 -14.66 -15.46 -16.03
C GLY A 216 -15.07 -14.01 -16.32
N LYS A 217 -16.22 -13.56 -15.79
CA LYS A 217 -16.78 -12.22 -16.00
C LYS A 217 -16.86 -11.45 -14.70
N VAL A 218 -16.86 -10.11 -14.78
CA VAL A 218 -17.13 -9.25 -13.62
C VAL A 218 -18.56 -9.49 -13.13
N ASN A 219 -18.74 -9.80 -11.85
CA ASN A 219 -20.07 -9.90 -11.25
C ASN A 219 -20.52 -8.53 -10.71
N LEU A 220 -21.44 -7.87 -11.41
CA LEU A 220 -21.94 -6.54 -11.03
C LEU A 220 -22.68 -6.50 -9.68
N GLN A 221 -23.09 -7.65 -9.14
CA GLN A 221 -23.75 -7.75 -7.83
C GLN A 221 -22.75 -8.01 -6.69
N TYR A 222 -21.49 -8.33 -7.03
CA TYR A 222 -20.46 -8.57 -6.02
C TYR A 222 -19.76 -7.25 -5.65
N PRO A 223 -19.63 -6.90 -4.35
CA PRO A 223 -19.00 -5.67 -3.92
C PRO A 223 -17.47 -5.80 -3.95
N TYR A 224 -16.90 -5.73 -5.15
CA TYR A 224 -15.44 -5.66 -5.32
C TYR A 224 -14.88 -4.44 -4.59
N LEU A 225 -13.73 -4.60 -3.92
CA LEU A 225 -13.16 -3.57 -3.06
C LEU A 225 -11.89 -3.00 -3.70
N LEU A 226 -11.85 -1.68 -3.85
CA LEU A 226 -10.70 -0.89 -4.26
C LEU A 226 -9.93 -0.41 -3.03
N HIS A 227 -8.62 -0.69 -2.96
CA HIS A 227 -7.73 -0.21 -1.90
C HIS A 227 -7.35 1.27 -2.11
N LEU A 228 -7.40 2.06 -1.02
CA LEU A 228 -7.22 3.52 -1.05
C LEU A 228 -5.81 4.02 -0.69
N GLY A 229 -4.79 3.18 -0.58
CA GLY A 229 -3.40 3.63 -0.43
C GLY A 229 -3.02 4.30 0.90
N ILE A 230 -3.99 4.76 1.70
CA ILE A 230 -3.80 5.30 3.04
C ILE A 230 -3.58 4.21 4.08
N GLN A 231 -2.62 4.42 4.98
CA GLN A 231 -2.16 3.39 5.89
C GLN A 231 -1.88 3.97 7.27
N SER A 232 -2.28 3.26 8.33
CA SER A 232 -1.77 3.53 9.67
C SER A 232 -1.03 2.31 10.21
N PHE A 233 0.08 2.56 10.88
CA PHE A 233 0.99 1.56 11.41
C PHE A 233 1.08 1.70 12.92
N ASP A 234 1.23 0.57 13.60
CA ASP A 234 1.75 0.57 14.96
C ASP A 234 3.23 1.01 14.90
N SER A 235 3.59 2.03 15.67
CA SER A 235 4.95 2.61 15.63
C SER A 235 6.06 1.59 15.88
N LYS A 236 5.82 0.58 16.73
CA LYS A 236 6.82 -0.46 17.02
C LYS A 236 7.01 -1.37 15.82
N PHE A 237 5.92 -1.70 15.11
CA PHE A 237 6.03 -2.45 13.86
C PHE A 237 6.67 -1.62 12.75
N LEU A 238 6.35 -0.33 12.67
CA LEU A 238 6.96 0.55 11.67
C LEU A 238 8.50 0.59 11.78
N SER A 239 9.03 0.48 13.01
CA SER A 239 10.49 0.34 13.23
C SER A 239 11.06 -0.99 12.74
N ILE A 240 10.26 -2.07 12.68
CA ILE A 240 10.66 -3.39 12.19
C ILE A 240 10.54 -3.46 10.65
N TYR A 241 9.64 -2.69 10.04
CA TYR A 241 9.32 -2.77 8.61
C TYR A 241 10.54 -2.69 7.67
N PRO A 242 11.54 -1.82 7.87
CA PRO A 242 12.73 -1.76 7.00
C PRO A 242 13.60 -3.01 7.06
N GLU A 243 13.56 -3.75 8.17
CA GLU A 243 14.33 -4.98 8.39
C GLU A 243 13.69 -6.20 7.71
N LEU A 244 12.39 -6.13 7.39
CA LEU A 244 11.69 -7.17 6.65
C LEU A 244 12.25 -7.29 5.24
N GLN A 245 12.63 -8.52 4.87
CA GLN A 245 13.11 -8.84 3.54
C GLN A 245 11.99 -8.66 2.50
N SER A 246 12.34 -8.40 1.25
CA SER A 246 11.35 -8.43 0.18
C SER A 246 10.80 -9.84 0.00
N THR A 247 9.52 -9.95 -0.35
CA THR A 247 8.82 -11.24 -0.46
C THR A 247 8.30 -11.50 -1.88
N PRO A 248 8.08 -12.77 -2.28
CA PRO A 248 7.67 -13.09 -3.65
C PRO A 248 6.40 -12.36 -4.12
N LEU A 249 5.32 -12.31 -3.32
CA LEU A 249 4.09 -11.65 -3.77
C LEU A 249 4.25 -10.12 -3.81
N GLN A 250 4.99 -9.54 -2.84
CA GLN A 250 5.36 -8.11 -2.90
C GLN A 250 6.08 -7.75 -4.20
N LEU A 251 7.05 -8.57 -4.61
CA LEU A 251 7.86 -8.29 -5.81
C LEU A 251 7.07 -8.53 -7.11
N GLU A 252 6.24 -9.56 -7.15
CA GLU A 252 5.43 -9.88 -8.34
C GLU A 252 4.31 -8.85 -8.56
N GLU A 253 3.60 -8.46 -7.50
CA GLU A 253 2.49 -7.50 -7.61
C GLU A 253 2.96 -6.05 -7.51
N ASP A 254 4.20 -5.79 -7.11
CA ASP A 254 4.71 -4.46 -6.79
C ASP A 254 3.79 -3.73 -5.78
N LEU A 255 3.51 -4.41 -4.65
CA LEU A 255 2.61 -3.96 -3.58
C LEU A 255 3.25 -4.15 -2.20
N GLU A 256 3.66 -3.05 -1.57
CA GLU A 256 4.37 -3.05 -0.28
C GLU A 256 3.65 -3.76 0.87
N GLN A 257 2.32 -3.64 0.92
CA GLN A 257 1.49 -4.25 1.96
C GLN A 257 1.55 -5.79 1.92
N LEU A 258 1.88 -6.40 0.78
CA LEU A 258 2.04 -7.85 0.68
C LEU A 258 3.27 -8.33 1.47
N LYS A 259 4.33 -7.51 1.59
CA LYS A 259 5.48 -7.81 2.45
C LYS A 259 5.05 -8.09 3.89
N VAL A 260 4.13 -7.27 4.39
CA VAL A 260 3.64 -7.36 5.77
C VAL A 260 2.73 -8.58 5.94
N LEU A 261 1.86 -8.88 4.96
CA LEU A 261 1.02 -10.10 4.97
C LEU A 261 1.84 -11.38 4.88
N GLU A 262 2.83 -11.46 4.00
CA GLU A 262 3.68 -12.64 3.79
C GLU A 262 4.55 -12.96 5.02
N HIS A 263 4.91 -11.95 5.82
CA HIS A 263 5.58 -12.14 7.11
C HIS A 263 4.63 -12.53 8.24
N GLY A 264 3.34 -12.74 7.96
CA GLY A 264 2.34 -13.24 8.91
C GLY A 264 1.73 -12.19 9.83
N TYR A 265 1.92 -10.90 9.54
CA TYR A 265 1.28 -9.83 10.29
C TYR A 265 -0.13 -9.57 9.81
N LYS A 266 -1.00 -9.12 10.72
CA LYS A 266 -2.40 -8.83 10.44
C LYS A 266 -2.64 -7.36 10.12
N MET A 267 -3.59 -7.13 9.21
CA MET A 267 -4.00 -5.82 8.73
C MET A 267 -5.50 -5.64 8.91
N LYS A 268 -5.92 -4.57 9.56
CA LYS A 268 -7.35 -4.23 9.67
C LYS A 268 -7.78 -3.39 8.46
N VAL A 269 -8.93 -3.71 7.87
CA VAL A 269 -9.46 -2.98 6.73
C VAL A 269 -10.81 -2.40 7.09
N ILE A 270 -10.98 -1.09 6.87
CA ILE A 270 -12.29 -0.43 6.96
C ILE A 270 -12.88 -0.25 5.56
N LYS A 271 -14.20 -0.29 5.46
CA LYS A 271 -14.92 0.08 4.25
C LYS A 271 -15.40 1.51 4.40
N VAL A 272 -15.17 2.33 3.38
CA VAL A 272 -15.61 3.73 3.32
C VAL A 272 -16.37 3.96 2.02
N ASP A 273 -17.25 4.95 2.03
CA ASP A 273 -17.91 5.45 0.83
C ASP A 273 -17.13 6.68 0.35
N HIS A 274 -16.13 6.45 -0.49
CA HIS A 274 -15.19 7.46 -0.96
C HIS A 274 -14.93 7.31 -2.46
N GLU A 275 -14.90 8.44 -3.16
CA GLU A 275 -14.41 8.49 -4.53
C GLU A 275 -12.91 8.77 -4.53
N ALA A 276 -12.12 7.79 -4.97
CA ALA A 276 -10.67 7.90 -4.99
C ALA A 276 -10.18 8.91 -6.04
N HIS A 277 -9.67 10.06 -5.58
CA HIS A 277 -9.17 11.16 -6.39
C HIS A 277 -7.69 11.44 -6.12
N GLY A 278 -6.81 10.56 -6.61
CA GLY A 278 -5.36 10.78 -6.59
C GLY A 278 -4.89 11.54 -7.83
N VAL A 279 -3.77 12.25 -7.71
CA VAL A 279 -3.05 12.80 -8.86
C VAL A 279 -1.92 11.83 -9.16
N ASP A 280 -1.80 11.26 -10.37
CA ASP A 280 -0.65 10.42 -10.73
C ASP A 280 0.07 10.92 -11.98
N VAL A 281 -0.69 11.50 -12.91
CA VAL A 281 -0.19 12.15 -14.11
C VAL A 281 -0.62 13.61 -14.15
N PRO A 282 0.07 14.48 -14.93
CA PRO A 282 -0.30 15.89 -15.02
C PRO A 282 -1.78 16.15 -15.36
N GLY A 283 -2.39 15.32 -16.22
CA GLY A 283 -3.79 15.44 -16.60
C GLY A 283 -4.81 15.13 -15.49
N ASP A 284 -4.38 14.65 -14.32
CA ASP A 284 -5.26 14.47 -13.17
C ASP A 284 -5.50 15.78 -12.42
N VAL A 285 -4.58 16.75 -12.52
CA VAL A 285 -4.70 18.07 -11.86
C VAL A 285 -6.00 18.77 -12.29
N GLU A 286 -6.25 18.85 -13.60
CA GLU A 286 -7.46 19.49 -14.14
C GLU A 286 -8.75 18.81 -13.64
N LYS A 287 -8.74 17.49 -13.48
CA LYS A 287 -9.88 16.73 -12.94
C LYS A 287 -10.12 17.08 -11.47
N ILE A 288 -9.05 17.18 -10.68
CA ILE A 288 -9.11 17.60 -9.27
C ILE A 288 -9.63 19.03 -9.17
N GLU A 289 -9.12 19.96 -9.97
CA GLU A 289 -9.55 21.35 -9.96
C GLU A 289 -11.03 21.49 -10.34
N SER A 290 -11.49 20.79 -11.38
CA SER A 290 -12.91 20.76 -11.76
C SER A 290 -13.77 20.25 -10.61
N PHE A 291 -13.37 19.12 -10.01
CA PHE A 291 -14.10 18.53 -8.89
C PHE A 291 -14.15 19.45 -7.66
N MET A 292 -13.05 20.13 -7.35
CA MET A 292 -12.99 21.11 -6.26
C MET A 292 -13.94 22.28 -6.50
N ASN A 293 -13.97 22.82 -7.72
CA ASN A 293 -14.88 23.89 -8.10
C ASN A 293 -16.34 23.46 -7.98
N ASP A 294 -16.69 22.27 -8.49
CA ASP A 294 -18.06 21.74 -8.44
C ASP A 294 -18.57 21.56 -6.99
N ARG A 295 -17.65 21.27 -6.06
CA ARG A 295 -17.96 21.08 -4.64
C ARG A 295 -17.69 22.30 -3.76
N ASN A 296 -17.33 23.45 -4.35
CA ASN A 296 -16.93 24.67 -3.63
C ASN A 296 -15.84 24.42 -2.57
N LEU A 297 -14.87 23.56 -2.88
CA LEU A 297 -13.70 23.30 -2.06
C LEU A 297 -12.64 24.35 -2.37
N SER A 298 -12.32 25.19 -1.39
CA SER A 298 -11.35 26.28 -1.51
C SER A 298 -9.91 25.80 -1.49
#